data_AF-X1QQ87-F1
#
_entry.id   AF-X1QQ87-F1
#
_cell.length_a   1.000
_cell.length_b   1.000
_cell.length_c   1.000
_cell.angle_alpha   90.00
_cell.angle_beta   90.00
_cell.angle_gamma   90.00
#
_symmetry.space_group_name_H-M   'P 1'
#
loop_
_entity.id
_entity.type
_entity.pdbx_description
1 polymer ?
#
loop_
_entity_poly.entity_id
_entity_poly.type
_entity_poly.pdbx_seq_one_letter_code
_entity_poly.pdbx_strand_id
1 'polypeptide(L)' 'VRPRLALFLAKLIGYAVRDVVITKDEIDGLMSNLLVSKGSPTAPTLFSEWLGQNADKIGIRYISGLERRYRD' A
#
# COMPACT_ATOMS: atom_id res chain seq x y z
N VAL A 1 0.02 0.01 15.78
CA VAL A 1 0.41 1.31 15.17
C VAL A 1 -0.60 2.37 15.63
N ARG A 2 -0.22 3.62 15.90
CA ARG A 2 -1.19 4.68 16.27
C ARG A 2 -1.88 5.20 14.99
N PRO A 3 -3.17 4.93 14.74
CA PRO A 3 -3.81 5.20 13.44
C PRO A 3 -3.80 6.69 13.08
N ARG A 4 -3.94 7.55 14.08
CA ARG A 4 -3.88 9.01 13.93
C ARG A 4 -2.51 9.51 13.47
N LEU A 5 -1.42 8.87 13.91
CA LEU A 5 -0.07 9.23 13.48
C LEU A 5 0.18 8.80 12.04
N ALA A 6 -0.27 7.60 11.66
CA ALA A 6 -0.20 7.11 10.29
C ALA A 6 -0.98 8.03 9.32
N LEU A 7 -2.20 8.42 9.70
CA LEU A 7 -3.02 9.38 8.95
C LEU A 7 -2.35 10.75 8.82
N PHE A 8 -1.76 11.27 9.90
CA PHE A 8 -1.07 12.55 9.88
C PHE A 8 0.14 12.54 8.93
N LEU A 9 0.97 11.51 9.03
CA LEU A 9 2.13 11.35 8.15
C LEU A 9 1.70 11.16 6.69
N ALA A 10 0.67 10.37 6.44
CA ALA A 10 0.18 10.15 5.08
C ALA A 10 -0.44 11.41 4.47
N LYS A 11 -1.11 12.27 5.26
CA LYS A 11 -1.56 13.59 4.81
C LYS A 11 -0.38 14.51 4.46
N LEU A 12 0.71 14.45 5.21
CA LEU A 12 1.90 15.26 4.96
C LEU A 12 2.60 14.82 3.66
N ILE A 13 2.71 13.50 3.44
CA ILE A 13 3.21 12.95 2.19
C ILE A 13 2.26 13.32 1.04
N GLY A 14 0.95 13.15 1.21
CA GLY A 14 -0.06 13.51 0.21
C GLY A 14 -0.03 14.98 -0.19
N TYR A 15 0.22 15.88 0.76
CA TYR A 15 0.44 17.29 0.45
C TYR A 15 1.71 17.52 -0.39
N ALA A 16 2.81 16.83 -0.06
CA ALA A 16 4.06 16.92 -0.81
C ALA A 16 3.95 16.39 -2.24
N VAL A 17 3.22 15.29 -2.45
CA VAL A 17 2.97 14.71 -3.78
C VAL A 17 1.74 15.28 -4.50
N ARG A 18 1.01 16.21 -3.85
CA ARG A 18 -0.29 16.76 -4.31
C ARG A 18 -1.31 15.69 -4.69
N ASP A 19 -1.34 14.60 -3.93
CA ASP A 19 -2.15 13.42 -4.20
C ASP A 19 -2.74 12.82 -2.92
N VAL A 20 -3.82 12.07 -3.05
CA VAL A 20 -4.41 11.26 -1.97
C VAL A 20 -3.65 9.94 -1.89
N VAL A 21 -2.62 9.91 -1.04
CA VAL A 21 -1.76 8.72 -0.84
C VAL A 21 -2.50 7.57 -0.16
N ILE A 22 -3.30 7.87 0.87
CA ILE A 22 -4.12 6.88 1.58
C ILE A 22 -5.30 7.56 2.28
N THR A 23 -6.43 6.89 2.32
CA THR A 23 -7.65 7.33 3.00
C THR A 23 -7.77 6.69 4.39
N LYS A 24 -8.66 7.24 5.23
CA LYS A 24 -8.95 6.66 6.55
C LYS A 24 -9.54 5.26 6.44
N ASP A 25 -10.47 5.05 5.51
CA ASP A 25 -11.12 3.76 5.31
C ASP A 25 -10.12 2.70 4.82
N GLU A 26 -9.14 3.08 4.01
CA GLU A 26 -8.03 2.18 3.61
C GLU A 26 -7.11 1.83 4.79
N ILE A 27 -6.86 2.76 5.72
CA ILE A 27 -6.10 2.47 6.94
C ILE A 27 -6.89 1.54 7.86
N ASP A 28 -8.20 1.77 8.03
CA ASP A 28 -9.06 0.91 8.83
C ASP A 28 -9.15 -0.50 8.21
N GLY A 29 -9.25 -0.59 6.88
CA GLY A 29 -9.16 -1.83 6.12
C GLY A 29 -7.83 -2.55 6.30
N LEU A 30 -6.70 -1.84 6.20
CA LEU A 30 -5.36 -2.38 6.43
C LEU A 30 -5.22 -2.96 7.84
N MET A 31 -5.72 -2.24 8.85
CA MET A 31 -5.70 -2.68 10.24
C MET A 31 -6.60 -3.88 10.51
N SER A 32 -7.63 -4.11 9.70
CA SER A 32 -8.49 -5.30 9.81
C SER A 32 -7.83 -6.58 9.28
N ASN A 33 -6.53 -6.53 8.93
CA ASN A 33 -5.71 -7.69 8.55
C ASN A 33 -6.25 -8.47 7.34
N LEU A 34 -6.97 -7.77 6.45
CA LEU A 34 -7.59 -8.36 5.26
C LEU A 34 -6.58 -8.80 4.19
N LEU A 35 -5.32 -8.41 4.34
CA LEU A 35 -4.24 -8.78 3.43
C LEU A 35 -3.77 -10.24 3.63
N VAL A 36 -4.16 -10.88 4.73
CA VAL A 36 -3.81 -12.29 4.99
C VAL A 36 -4.95 -13.17 4.49
N SER A 37 -4.71 -13.85 3.37
CA SER A 37 -5.64 -14.86 2.85
C SER A 37 -5.67 -16.10 3.75
N LYS A 38 -6.87 -16.65 3.97
CA LYS A 38 -7.06 -17.95 4.64
C LYS A 38 -7.00 -19.14 3.66
N GLY A 39 -6.84 -18.87 2.37
CA GLY A 39 -6.80 -19.90 1.32
C GLY A 39 -5.47 -20.65 1.27
N SER A 40 -5.46 -21.77 0.55
CA SER A 40 -4.23 -22.50 0.28
C SER A 40 -3.22 -21.63 -0.49
N PRO A 41 -1.91 -21.83 -0.27
CA PRO A 41 -0.88 -21.15 -1.04
C PRO A 41 -1.07 -21.37 -2.54
N THR A 42 -0.98 -20.30 -3.32
CA THR A 42 -1.09 -20.36 -4.79
C THR A 42 0.26 -20.60 -5.46
N ALA A 43 1.36 -20.47 -4.71
CA ALA A 43 2.72 -20.66 -5.17
C ALA A 43 3.60 -21.23 -4.04
N PRO A 44 4.66 -21.98 -4.38
CA PRO A 44 5.59 -22.53 -3.39
C PRO A 44 6.55 -21.48 -2.82
N THR A 45 6.76 -20.36 -3.52
CA THR A 45 7.68 -19.29 -3.11
C THR A 45 7.00 -18.35 -2.12
N LEU A 46 7.68 -18.05 -1.01
CA LEU A 46 7.21 -17.03 -0.07
C LEU A 46 7.22 -15.66 -0.73
N PHE A 47 6.10 -14.94 -0.63
CA PHE A 47 5.98 -13.62 -1.23
C PHE A 47 7.06 -12.65 -0.73
N SER A 48 7.45 -12.73 0.54
CA SER A 48 8.53 -11.91 1.11
C SER A 48 9.90 -12.18 0.50
N GLU A 49 10.21 -13.45 0.20
CA GLU A 49 11.47 -13.81 -0.46
C GLU A 49 11.49 -13.31 -1.91
N TRP A 50 10.39 -13.53 -2.63
CA TRP A 50 10.24 -13.05 -4.00
C TRP A 50 10.32 -11.52 -4.07
N LEU A 51 9.71 -10.81 -3.09
CA LEU A 51 9.77 -9.36 -3.01
C LEU A 51 11.21 -8.87 -2.81
N GLY A 52 11.99 -9.54 -1.94
CA GLY A 52 13.41 -9.24 -1.73
C GLY A 52 14.25 -9.43 -3.00
N GLN A 53 13.98 -10.49 -3.77
CA GLN A 53 14.67 -10.77 -5.04
C GLN A 53 14.34 -9.78 -6.16
N ASN A 54 13.20 -9.08 -6.08
CA ASN A 54 12.72 -8.14 -7.10
C ASN A 54 12.62 -6.70 -6.56
N ALA A 55 13.27 -6.40 -5.43
CA ALA A 55 13.20 -5.10 -4.78
C ALA A 55 13.78 -3.97 -5.64
N ASP A 56 14.69 -4.31 -6.56
CA ASP A 56 15.25 -3.42 -7.57
C ASP A 56 14.27 -3.07 -8.70
N LYS A 57 13.21 -3.87 -8.87
CA LYS A 57 12.22 -3.74 -9.96
C LYS A 57 10.87 -3.19 -9.50
N ILE A 58 10.50 -3.44 -8.24
CA ILE A 58 9.17 -3.13 -7.69
C ILE A 58 9.21 -1.86 -6.85
N GLY A 59 8.18 -1.02 -6.99
CA GLY A 59 8.02 0.18 -6.18
C GLY A 59 8.98 1.33 -6.55
N ILE A 60 9.76 1.20 -7.63
CA ILE A 60 10.71 2.23 -8.08
C ILE A 60 9.99 3.53 -8.48
N ARG A 61 8.78 3.41 -9.02
CA ARG A 61 7.98 4.56 -9.47
C ARG A 61 6.72 4.66 -8.63
N TYR A 62 6.53 5.83 -8.03
CA TYR A 62 5.25 6.20 -7.44
C TYR A 62 4.20 6.37 -8.53
N ILE A 63 3.04 5.75 -8.34
CA ILE A 63 1.87 5.93 -9.20
C ILE A 63 0.83 6.63 -8.36
N SER A 64 0.32 7.75 -8.87
CA SER A 64 -0.67 8.54 -8.18
C SER A 64 -2.00 7.78 -8.03
N GLY A 65 -2.59 7.85 -6.84
CA GLY A 65 -3.92 7.31 -6.56
C GLY A 65 -5.01 8.04 -7.34
N LEU A 66 -4.91 9.36 -7.47
CA LEU A 66 -5.78 10.16 -8.35
C LEU A 66 -5.57 9.77 -9.82
N GLU A 67 -4.33 9.74 -10.33
CA GLU A 67 -4.08 9.32 -11.72
C GLU A 67 -4.63 7.92 -12.01
N ARG A 68 -4.48 6.97 -11.08
CA ARG A 68 -5.05 5.63 -11.23
C ARG A 68 -6.57 5.66 -11.36
N ARG A 69 -7.25 6.45 -10.53
CA ARG A 69 -8.73 6.48 -10.44
C ARG A 69 -9.39 7.25 -11.59
N TYR A 70 -8.66 8.16 -12.23
CA TYR A 70 -9.15 8.95 -13.38
C TYR A 70 -8.63 8.46 -14.74
N ARG A 71 -7.83 7.39 -14.76
CA ARG A 71 -7.32 6.76 -16.00
C ARG A 71 -8.14 5.55 -16.45
N ASP A 72 -8.99 5.02 -15.56
CA ASP A 72 -10.01 3.99 -15.84
C ASP A 72 -11.37 4.63 -16.14
#